data_AF-A0A956A2V4-F1
#
_entry.id   AF-A0A956A2V4-F1
#
_cell.length_a   1.000
_cell.length_b   1.000
_cell.length_c   1.000
_cell.angle_alpha   90.00
_cell.angle_beta   90.00
_cell.angle_gamma   90.00
#
_symmetry.space_group_name_H-M   'P 1'
#
loop_
_entity.id
_entity.type
_entity.pdbx_description
1 polymer ?
#
loop_
_entity_poly.entity_id
_entity_poly.type
_entity_poly.pdbx_seq_one_letter_code
_entity_poly.pdbx_strand_id
1 'polypeptide(L)'
;MSAVAAPGAVVTAVGAVTPVGCGVVETGASIRAGIARLRVHPSYVPIQPEIPDGEPEPVRAAWVLDPGLGVGLRERLARLALAALADLAATSGLRRDECEGLPVAWALPERGRDGIADVDAADLARDVAARSGLA
;
A
#
# COMPACT_ATOMS: atom_id res chain seq x y z
N MET A 1 15.58 23.35 -35.66
CA MET A 1 14.87 22.10 -35.34
C MET A 1 14.15 22.33 -34.02
N SER A 2 12.81 22.38 -34.02
CA SER A 2 12.02 22.58 -32.81
C SER A 2 11.86 21.24 -32.10
N ALA A 3 12.14 21.19 -30.79
CA ALA A 3 11.96 19.97 -30.01
C ALA A 3 10.46 19.68 -29.90
N VAL A 4 10.04 18.50 -30.37
CA VAL A 4 8.70 17.98 -30.11
C VAL A 4 8.63 17.68 -28.61
N ALA A 5 7.75 18.37 -27.90
CA ALA A 5 7.50 18.11 -26.49
C ALA A 5 7.06 16.65 -26.31
N ALA A 6 7.70 15.93 -25.39
CA ALA A 6 7.26 14.59 -25.03
C ALA A 6 5.79 14.68 -24.57
N PRO A 7 4.93 13.75 -25.02
CA PRO A 7 3.55 13.71 -24.55
C PRO A 7 3.55 13.58 -23.02
N GLY A 8 2.68 14.36 -22.37
CA GLY A 8 2.56 14.35 -20.91
C GLY A 8 2.13 12.97 -20.39
N ALA A 9 2.64 12.57 -19.22
CA ALA A 9 2.20 11.35 -18.56
C ALA A 9 0.76 11.53 -18.02
N VAL A 10 -0.06 10.50 -18.16
CA VAL A 10 -1.43 10.45 -17.63
C VAL A 10 -1.62 9.21 -16.76
N VAL A 11 -2.46 9.31 -15.73
CA VAL A 11 -2.89 8.17 -14.91
C VAL A 11 -4.14 7.58 -15.54
N THR A 12 -4.03 6.35 -16.08
CA THR A 12 -5.14 5.67 -16.77
C THR A 12 -5.97 4.79 -15.85
N ALA A 13 -5.38 4.31 -14.75
CA ALA A 13 -6.04 3.43 -13.80
C ALA A 13 -5.39 3.54 -12.41
N VAL A 14 -6.15 3.17 -11.37
CA VAL A 14 -5.70 3.15 -9.99
C VAL A 14 -6.29 1.91 -9.32
N GLY A 15 -5.45 1.19 -8.59
CA GLY A 15 -5.88 0.17 -7.62
C GLY A 15 -5.45 0.57 -6.23
N ALA A 16 -6.27 0.30 -5.21
CA ALA A 16 -5.97 0.72 -3.86
C ALA A 16 -6.43 -0.28 -2.81
N VAL A 17 -5.58 -0.48 -1.80
CA VAL A 17 -5.97 -1.12 -0.54
C VAL A 17 -5.62 -0.16 0.57
N THR A 18 -6.63 0.25 1.33
CA THR A 18 -6.53 1.34 2.30
C THR A 18 -7.17 0.93 3.62
N PRO A 19 -6.96 1.70 4.70
CA PRO A 19 -7.58 1.42 6.00
C PRO A 19 -9.10 1.39 5.95
N VAL A 20 -9.68 2.12 4.99
CA VAL A 20 -11.10 2.42 4.89
C VAL A 20 -11.76 1.73 3.70
N GLY A 21 -11.01 0.98 2.90
CA GLY A 21 -11.57 0.17 1.82
C GLY A 21 -10.57 -0.74 1.12
N CYS A 22 -11.08 -1.88 0.63
CA CYS A 22 -10.34 -2.89 -0.13
C CYS A 22 -10.56 -2.73 -1.64
N GLY A 23 -10.37 -1.51 -2.14
CA GLY A 23 -10.52 -1.13 -3.54
C GLY A 23 -10.73 0.37 -3.70
N VAL A 24 -10.52 0.90 -4.90
CA VAL A 24 -10.70 2.35 -5.17
C VAL A 24 -12.13 2.84 -4.94
N VAL A 25 -13.14 2.02 -5.26
CA VAL A 25 -14.56 2.40 -5.10
C VAL A 25 -14.93 2.51 -3.61
N GLU A 26 -14.61 1.49 -2.81
CA GLU A 26 -14.88 1.50 -1.37
C GLU A 26 -14.07 2.61 -0.68
N THR A 27 -12.78 2.74 -1.01
CA THR A 27 -11.92 3.80 -0.48
C THR A 27 -12.51 5.18 -0.76
N GLY A 28 -12.91 5.45 -2.00
CA GLY A 28 -13.49 6.74 -2.38
C GLY A 28 -14.84 7.00 -1.69
N ALA A 29 -15.69 5.98 -1.55
CA ALA A 29 -16.95 6.08 -0.82
C ALA A 29 -16.73 6.39 0.66
N SER A 30 -15.80 5.70 1.31
CA SER A 30 -15.46 5.91 2.72
C SER A 30 -14.89 7.30 2.98
N ILE A 31 -14.01 7.80 2.10
CA ILE A 31 -13.48 9.17 2.19
C ILE A 31 -14.62 10.20 2.10
N ARG A 32 -15.51 10.06 1.11
CA ARG A 32 -16.65 10.98 0.94
C ARG A 32 -17.61 10.96 2.13
N ALA A 33 -17.77 9.80 2.77
CA ALA A 33 -18.61 9.63 3.94
C ALA A 33 -17.92 10.05 5.26
N GLY A 34 -16.66 10.48 5.23
CA GLY A 34 -15.91 10.85 6.43
C GLY A 34 -15.66 9.65 7.36
N ILE A 35 -15.62 8.43 6.82
CA ILE A 35 -15.44 7.22 7.62
C ILE A 35 -13.98 7.11 8.05
N ALA A 36 -13.73 7.08 9.35
CA ALA A 36 -12.46 6.69 9.94
C ALA A 36 -12.57 5.27 10.52
N ARG A 37 -11.76 4.33 10.01
CA ARG A 37 -11.67 2.94 10.54
C ARG A 37 -10.47 2.78 11.45
N LEU A 38 -10.50 3.50 12.57
CA LEU A 38 -9.49 3.40 13.62
C LEU A 38 -10.00 2.48 14.73
N ARG A 39 -9.16 1.55 15.18
CA ARG A 39 -9.44 0.69 16.34
C ARG A 39 -8.22 0.55 17.20
N VAL A 40 -8.40 0.57 18.51
CA VAL A 40 -7.32 0.26 19.45
C VAL A 40 -6.80 -1.16 19.25
N HIS A 41 -5.50 -1.28 19.00
CA HIS A 41 -4.87 -2.54 18.68
C HIS A 41 -3.85 -2.94 19.75
N PRO A 42 -3.96 -4.13 20.35
CA PRO A 42 -3.14 -4.53 21.50
C PRO A 42 -1.66 -4.73 21.16
N SER A 43 -1.33 -4.98 19.89
CA SER A 43 0.05 -5.25 19.45
C SER A 43 0.88 -4.00 19.12
N TYR A 44 0.29 -2.80 19.09
CA TYR A 44 1.05 -1.57 18.87
C TYR A 44 1.48 -1.00 20.22
N VAL A 45 2.78 -1.10 20.51
CA VAL A 45 3.39 -0.43 21.67
C VAL A 45 3.92 0.92 21.19
N PRO A 46 3.48 2.05 21.75
CA PRO A 46 4.06 3.34 21.42
C PRO A 46 5.54 3.34 21.82
N ILE A 47 6.43 3.54 20.86
CA ILE A 47 7.82 3.91 21.12
C ILE A 47 7.81 5.41 21.36
N GLN A 48 7.50 5.83 22.59
CA GLN A 48 7.48 7.25 22.94
C GLN A 48 8.76 7.64 23.68
N PRO A 49 9.48 8.70 23.25
CA PRO A 49 10.18 9.53 24.21
C PRO A 49 9.16 10.16 25.17
N GLU A 50 9.55 10.40 26.43
CA GLU A 50 8.69 10.86 27.53
C GLU A 50 7.62 11.87 27.05
N ILE A 51 6.33 11.52 27.21
CA ILE A 51 5.25 12.47 26.97
C ILE A 51 5.39 13.60 28.01
N PRO A 52 5.41 14.88 27.61
CA PRO A 52 5.35 15.98 28.56
C PRO A 52 4.12 15.87 29.47
N ASP A 53 4.31 16.08 30.77
CA ASP A 53 3.22 16.03 31.74
C ASP A 53 2.02 16.90 31.31
N GLY A 54 0.84 16.30 31.25
CA GLY A 54 -0.42 16.98 30.99
C GLY A 54 -0.97 16.86 29.56
N GLU A 55 -0.24 16.24 28.62
CA GLU A 55 -0.83 15.91 27.31
C GLU A 55 -1.69 14.63 27.37
N PRO A 56 -2.85 14.60 26.70
CA PRO A 56 -3.67 13.39 26.62
C PRO A 56 -2.89 12.27 25.91
N GLU A 57 -2.98 11.05 26.44
CA GLU A 57 -2.35 9.88 25.81
C GLU A 57 -2.78 9.78 24.32
N PRO A 58 -1.84 9.61 23.38
CA PRO A 58 -2.21 9.48 21.98
C PRO A 58 -3.07 8.25 21.76
N VAL A 59 -4.08 8.40 20.90
CA VAL A 59 -4.96 7.31 20.50
C VAL A 59 -4.12 6.19 19.89
N ARG A 60 -4.05 5.06 20.60
CA ARG A 60 -3.44 3.82 20.15
C ARG A 60 -4.39 3.23 19.13
N ALA A 61 -4.19 3.41 17.83
CA ALA A 61 -5.09 2.83 16.84
C ALA A 61 -4.35 2.19 15.67
N ALA A 62 -4.84 1.01 15.27
CA ALA A 62 -4.53 0.39 14.00
C ALA A 62 -5.80 0.26 13.16
N TRP A 63 -5.64 -0.18 11.93
CA TRP A 63 -6.72 -0.28 10.96
C TRP A 63 -7.57 -1.52 11.23
N VAL A 64 -8.88 -1.41 11.05
CA VAL A 64 -9.85 -2.49 11.37
C VAL A 64 -9.68 -3.71 10.46
N LEU A 65 -9.23 -3.50 9.23
CA LEU A 65 -8.88 -4.55 8.28
C LEU A 65 -7.37 -4.49 8.03
N ASP A 66 -6.62 -5.31 8.76
CA ASP A 66 -5.21 -5.53 8.49
C ASP A 66 -5.05 -6.88 7.78
N PRO A 67 -5.08 -6.93 6.43
CA PRO A 67 -4.85 -8.15 5.69
C PRO A 67 -3.41 -8.60 5.91
N GLY A 68 -3.20 -9.43 6.93
CA GLY A 68 -1.88 -9.88 7.36
C GLY A 68 -1.54 -9.59 8.82
N LEU A 69 -2.52 -9.28 9.67
CA LEU A 69 -2.25 -9.29 11.11
C LEU A 69 -1.68 -10.67 11.52
N GLY A 70 -0.53 -10.67 12.19
CA GLY A 70 0.16 -11.90 12.61
C GLY A 70 1.02 -12.58 11.55
N VAL A 71 1.11 -12.03 10.33
CA VAL A 71 2.15 -12.41 9.36
C VAL A 71 3.30 -11.41 9.42
N GLY A 72 4.53 -11.85 9.13
CA GLY A 72 5.69 -10.95 9.10
C GLY A 72 5.51 -9.81 8.09
N LEU A 73 6.19 -8.68 8.32
CA LEU A 73 6.03 -7.46 7.51
C LEU A 73 6.14 -7.71 6.00
N ARG A 74 7.12 -8.52 5.57
CA ARG A 74 7.32 -8.86 4.15
C ARG A 74 6.06 -9.45 3.52
N GLU A 75 5.48 -10.48 4.15
CA GLU A 75 4.28 -11.13 3.64
C GLU A 75 3.06 -10.20 3.69
N ARG A 76 2.98 -9.34 4.71
CA ARG A 76 1.94 -8.31 4.80
C ARG A 76 2.03 -7.33 3.62
N LEU A 77 3.22 -6.81 3.33
CA LEU A 77 3.44 -5.91 2.20
C LEU A 77 3.14 -6.60 0.86
N ALA A 78 3.53 -7.86 0.70
CA ALA A 78 3.23 -8.64 -0.50
C ALA A 78 1.71 -8.79 -0.70
N ARG A 79 0.96 -9.12 0.36
CA ARG A 79 -0.51 -9.22 0.31
C ARG A 79 -1.19 -7.89 -0.04
N LEU A 80 -0.72 -6.79 0.56
CA LEU A 80 -1.23 -5.45 0.25
C LEU A 80 -0.97 -5.08 -1.21
N ALA A 81 0.24 -5.32 -1.70
CA ALA A 81 0.62 -5.07 -3.09
C ALA A 81 -0.21 -5.91 -4.07
N LEU A 82 -0.35 -7.21 -3.81
CA LEU A 82 -1.15 -8.12 -4.66
C LEU A 82 -2.62 -7.73 -4.71
N ALA A 83 -3.21 -7.35 -3.57
CA ALA A 83 -4.59 -6.90 -3.53
C ALA A 83 -4.79 -5.56 -4.26
N ALA A 84 -3.84 -4.62 -4.15
CA ALA A 84 -3.88 -3.37 -4.91
C ALA A 84 -3.70 -3.61 -6.42
N LEU A 85 -2.83 -4.54 -6.82
CA LEU A 85 -2.66 -4.93 -8.23
C LEU A 85 -3.91 -5.64 -8.78
N ALA A 86 -4.59 -6.45 -7.98
CA ALA A 86 -5.85 -7.08 -8.39
C ALA A 86 -6.95 -6.03 -8.64
N ASP A 87 -7.06 -5.03 -7.77
CA ASP A 87 -7.97 -3.89 -7.96
C ASP A 87 -7.61 -3.04 -9.19
N LEU A 88 -6.30 -2.83 -9.43
CA LEU A 88 -5.81 -2.14 -10.63
C LEU A 88 -6.15 -2.92 -11.91
N ALA A 89 -5.92 -4.25 -11.91
CA ALA A 89 -6.24 -5.11 -13.05
C ALA A 89 -7.75 -5.06 -13.37
N ALA A 90 -8.60 -5.07 -12.34
CA ALA A 90 -10.05 -4.98 -12.51
C ALA A 90 -10.53 -3.65 -13.10
N THR A 91 -9.79 -2.55 -12.89
CA THR A 91 -10.20 -1.19 -13.29
C THR A 91 -9.50 -0.66 -14.53
N SER A 92 -8.33 -1.21 -14.88
CA SER A 92 -7.49 -0.73 -15.97
C SER A 92 -7.97 -1.11 -17.37
N GLY A 93 -8.72 -2.20 -17.49
CA GLY A 93 -9.10 -2.77 -18.80
C GLY A 93 -7.93 -3.35 -19.59
N LEU A 94 -6.73 -3.43 -19.01
CA LEU A 94 -5.55 -4.00 -19.65
C LEU A 94 -5.69 -5.51 -19.79
N ARG A 95 -5.30 -6.03 -20.96
CA ARG A 95 -5.19 -7.45 -21.21
C ARG A 95 -3.83 -7.95 -20.71
N ARG A 96 -3.73 -9.25 -20.46
CA ARG A 96 -2.51 -9.85 -19.90
C ARG A 96 -1.28 -9.67 -20.82
N ASP A 97 -1.50 -9.76 -22.13
CA ASP A 97 -0.48 -9.53 -23.17
C ASP A 97 -0.05 -8.05 -23.25
N GLU A 98 -0.88 -7.12 -22.80
CA GLU A 98 -0.55 -5.69 -22.75
C GLU A 98 0.25 -5.33 -21.49
N CYS A 99 0.21 -6.19 -20.47
CA CYS A 99 1.01 -6.06 -19.26
C CYS A 99 2.44 -6.60 -19.42
N GLU A 100 2.70 -7.44 -20.44
CA GLU A 100 3.98 -8.08 -20.64
C GLU A 100 5.09 -7.04 -20.92
N GLY A 101 6.15 -7.07 -20.10
CA GLY A 101 7.28 -6.16 -20.23
C GLY A 101 7.03 -4.73 -19.73
N LEU A 102 5.88 -4.44 -19.12
CA LEU A 102 5.65 -3.14 -18.49
C LEU A 102 6.58 -2.94 -17.28
N PRO A 103 7.26 -1.79 -17.16
CA PRO A 103 8.08 -1.52 -16.00
C PRO A 103 7.21 -1.33 -14.76
N VAL A 104 7.59 -1.98 -13.65
CA VAL A 104 6.95 -1.78 -12.35
C VAL A 104 7.92 -1.05 -11.43
N ALA A 105 7.51 0.13 -10.95
CA ALA A 105 8.23 0.91 -9.96
C ALA A 105 7.59 0.73 -8.58
N TRP A 106 8.42 0.49 -7.56
CA TRP A 106 7.96 0.25 -6.19
C TRP A 106 8.42 1.37 -5.28
N ALA A 107 7.48 1.99 -4.56
CA ALA A 107 7.77 2.88 -3.44
C ALA A 107 7.57 2.09 -2.15
N LEU A 108 8.66 1.76 -1.47
CA LEU A 108 8.65 1.01 -0.22
C LEU A 108 9.13 1.89 0.93
N PRO A 109 8.77 1.58 2.18
CA PRO A 109 9.25 2.35 3.31
C PRO A 109 10.79 2.28 3.41
N GLU A 110 11.39 3.33 3.96
CA GLU A 110 12.84 3.45 4.13
C GLU A 110 13.42 2.33 5.00
N ARG A 111 14.58 1.81 4.59
CA ARG A 111 15.34 0.82 5.38
C ARG A 111 15.81 1.45 6.69
N GLY A 112 15.83 0.67 7.76
CA GLY A 112 16.33 1.12 9.07
C GLY A 112 15.30 1.81 9.96
N ARG A 113 14.05 1.96 9.51
CA ARG A 113 12.94 2.27 10.41
C ARG A 113 12.58 1.02 11.22
N ASP A 114 12.33 1.17 12.52
CA ASP A 114 12.03 0.05 13.42
C ASP A 114 10.93 -0.86 12.85
N GLY A 115 11.22 -2.15 12.79
CA GLY A 115 10.34 -3.18 12.22
C GLY A 115 10.32 -3.28 10.69
N ILE A 116 11.02 -2.40 9.95
CA ILE A 116 11.07 -2.37 8.48
C ILE A 116 12.47 -2.68 7.91
N ALA A 117 13.50 -2.71 8.76
CA ALA A 117 14.90 -2.94 8.35
C ALA A 117 15.14 -4.25 7.55
N ASP A 118 14.25 -5.24 7.66
CA ASP A 118 14.45 -6.57 7.08
C ASP A 118 13.81 -6.79 5.69
N VAL A 119 13.10 -5.80 5.14
CA VAL A 119 12.45 -5.96 3.84
C VAL A 119 13.35 -5.43 2.72
N ASP A 120 13.99 -6.35 1.98
CA ASP A 120 14.66 -6.00 0.74
C ASP A 120 13.63 -5.73 -0.38
N ALA A 121 13.72 -4.53 -0.95
CA ALA A 121 12.82 -4.03 -1.99
C ALA A 121 12.82 -4.87 -3.27
N ALA A 122 13.99 -5.31 -3.73
CA ALA A 122 14.13 -6.08 -4.95
C ALA A 122 13.59 -7.51 -4.77
N ASP A 123 13.78 -8.06 -3.58
CA ASP A 123 13.20 -9.33 -3.14
C ASP A 123 11.67 -9.28 -3.07
N LEU A 124 11.10 -8.24 -2.46
CA LEU A 124 9.64 -8.05 -2.38
C LEU A 124 9.04 -7.84 -3.77
N ALA A 125 9.68 -7.03 -4.61
CA ALA A 125 9.25 -6.80 -5.99
C ALA A 125 9.21 -8.11 -6.79
N ARG A 126 10.26 -8.94 -6.68
CA ARG A 126 10.30 -10.27 -7.31
C ARG A 126 9.20 -11.20 -6.81
N ASP A 127 8.96 -11.24 -5.50
CA ASP A 127 7.90 -12.08 -4.92
C ASP A 127 6.51 -11.66 -5.43
N VAL A 128 6.21 -10.36 -5.41
CA VAL A 128 4.93 -9.84 -5.90
C VAL A 128 4.78 -10.05 -7.40
N ALA A 129 5.84 -9.87 -8.18
CA ALA A 129 5.81 -10.12 -9.63
C ALA A 129 5.51 -11.61 -9.93
N ALA A 130 6.18 -12.54 -9.24
CA ALA A 130 5.94 -13.97 -9.37
C ALA A 130 4.51 -14.39 -8.96
N ARG A 131 3.94 -13.76 -7.93
CA ARG A 131 2.60 -14.07 -7.40
C ARG A 131 1.46 -13.38 -8.13
N SER A 132 1.70 -12.22 -8.74
CA SER A 132 0.68 -11.45 -9.46
C SER A 132 0.42 -12.00 -10.87
N GLY A 133 1.37 -12.76 -11.42
CA GLY A 133 1.31 -13.24 -12.79
C GLY A 133 1.49 -12.15 -13.84
N LEU A 134 2.09 -11.02 -13.43
CA LEU A 134 2.50 -9.87 -14.26
C LEU A 134 3.96 -9.94 -14.73
N ALA A 135 4.69 -11.00 -14.35
CA ALA A 135 6.05 -11.31 -14.82
C ALA A 135 6.08 -12.54 -15.71
#